data_AF-A0A956AY80-F1
#
_entry.id   AF-A0A956AY80-F1
#
_cell.length_a   1.000
_cell.length_b   1.000
_cell.length_c   1.000
_cell.angle_alpha   90.00
_cell.angle_beta   90.00
_cell.angle_gamma   90.00
#
_symmetry.space_group_name_H-M   'P 1'
#
loop_
_entity.id
_entity.type
_entity.pdbx_description
1 polymer ?
#
loop_
_entity_poly.entity_id
_entity_poly.type
_entity_poly.pdbx_seq_one_letter_code
_entity_poly.pdbx_strand_id
1 'polypeptide(L)'
;MSSSPVSFPVDLGGGLAPTDGNVALHYKKTEVEAVRGFFPLGRNVSWHGGVHLYADADTPIHSPLDGVVVAARIQSSAGDAVGPFGSHNFIVVKHRLSGADLNAVQASGPFGKHDKVEFFSVFMHLAPKKASSGADFHGFGWLAKDPGWALGGSVGAGGANKKADVELVQTLLVRAGFDPGPIDGLIGQKTINGIRAFQRTAFQHMQDGRIDVGGQTWGELLYRVTPDPAEDGFDDDLIAALGEGEIVYPGKRICGGQPLWFVGPESEAGDVHLTHWELISEKPLIGAFQPAEDDSPFQGDARAILQILDGKDWIPGRGYVAPEMVSAFYGDDPRSQVLRERICKFRSEWATDIPAMLDALQRRFWTEGLDAAVEPYQWYEAAAEQAGLPDAVHWHHNPIAVVERLRRLPELTPG
;
A
#
# COMPACT_ATOMS: atom_id res chain seq x y z
N MET A 1 2.90 24.27 -5.08
CA MET A 1 4.01 23.38 -4.70
C MET A 1 3.56 21.99 -5.07
N SER A 2 4.26 21.27 -5.95
CA SER A 2 3.89 19.91 -6.32
C SER A 2 4.02 19.03 -5.08
N SER A 3 2.92 18.48 -4.57
CA SER A 3 2.95 17.44 -3.55
C SER A 3 3.69 16.24 -4.13
N SER A 4 4.57 15.60 -3.34
CA SER A 4 5.24 14.37 -3.79
C SER A 4 4.18 13.36 -4.23
N PRO A 5 4.38 12.67 -5.37
CA PRO A 5 3.38 11.73 -5.89
C PRO A 5 3.33 10.41 -5.09
N VAL A 6 4.18 10.31 -4.05
CA VAL A 6 4.16 9.23 -3.07
C VAL A 6 4.11 9.81 -1.66
N SER A 7 3.61 9.01 -0.73
CA SER A 7 3.49 9.36 0.69
C SER A 7 3.86 8.16 1.56
N PHE A 8 4.23 8.42 2.81
CA PHE A 8 4.20 7.40 3.84
C PHE A 8 2.75 7.13 4.25
N PRO A 9 2.41 5.90 4.64
CA PRO A 9 1.04 5.55 4.96
C PRO A 9 0.60 6.05 6.35
N VAL A 10 1.52 6.35 7.26
CA VAL A 10 1.21 6.81 8.62
C VAL A 10 2.03 8.06 8.94
N ASP A 11 1.41 9.06 9.55
CA ASP A 11 2.13 10.22 10.07
C ASP A 11 2.74 9.88 11.45
N LEU A 12 4.05 9.71 11.48
CA LEU A 12 4.80 9.42 12.72
C LEU A 12 5.29 10.69 13.44
N GLY A 13 4.72 11.85 13.11
CA GLY A 13 4.98 13.16 13.72
C GLY A 13 5.66 14.19 12.79
N GLY A 14 5.81 13.87 11.50
CA GLY A 14 6.50 14.71 10.51
C GLY A 14 5.68 15.01 9.25
N GLY A 15 4.43 14.55 9.20
CA GLY A 15 3.59 14.53 8.01
C GLY A 15 3.87 13.31 7.12
N LEU A 16 2.97 13.09 6.15
CA LEU A 16 3.02 11.96 5.22
C LEU A 16 4.06 12.13 4.09
N ALA A 17 4.58 13.34 3.90
CA ALA A 17 5.51 13.62 2.81
C ALA A 17 6.83 12.85 3.00
N PRO A 18 7.39 12.20 1.98
CA PRO A 18 8.60 11.38 2.09
C PRO A 18 9.87 12.25 2.09
N THR A 19 9.95 13.26 2.96
CA THR A 19 11.15 14.11 3.10
C THR A 19 12.33 13.32 3.69
N ASP A 20 13.57 13.82 3.58
CA ASP A 20 14.73 13.15 4.21
C ASP A 20 14.54 12.97 5.71
N GLY A 21 13.94 13.97 6.38
CA GLY A 21 13.61 13.90 7.79
C GLY A 21 12.58 12.79 8.09
N ASN A 22 11.54 12.67 7.27
CA ASN A 22 10.50 11.67 7.48
C ASN A 22 10.96 10.26 7.13
N VAL A 23 11.83 10.08 6.13
CA VAL A 23 12.49 8.80 5.83
C VAL A 23 13.32 8.35 7.03
N ALA A 24 14.17 9.24 7.57
CA ALA A 24 14.98 8.94 8.74
C ALA A 24 14.11 8.63 9.98
N LEU A 25 13.00 9.35 10.16
CA LEU A 25 12.04 9.11 11.22
C LEU A 25 11.38 7.74 11.11
N HIS A 26 10.97 7.32 9.90
CA HIS A 26 10.38 6.00 9.69
C HIS A 26 11.36 4.89 10.03
N TYR A 27 12.59 4.93 9.53
CA TYR A 27 13.61 3.94 9.90
C TYR A 27 13.89 3.93 11.41
N LYS A 28 13.99 5.11 12.05
CA LYS A 28 14.17 5.19 13.51
C LYS A 28 13.02 4.51 14.24
N LYS A 29 11.77 4.77 13.82
CA LYS A 29 10.57 4.20 14.43
C LYS A 29 10.45 2.69 14.22
N THR A 30 10.82 2.19 13.04
CA THR A 30 10.67 0.77 12.68
C THR A 30 11.86 -0.10 13.04
N GLU A 31 13.07 0.45 13.19
CA GLU A 31 14.29 -0.33 13.43
C GLU A 31 14.91 -0.08 14.81
N VAL A 32 14.70 1.09 15.41
CA VAL A 32 15.33 1.46 16.70
C VAL A 32 14.32 1.49 17.84
N GLU A 33 13.16 2.11 17.64
CA GLU A 33 12.13 2.24 18.67
C GLU A 33 11.13 1.08 18.68
N ALA A 34 11.00 0.35 17.57
CA ALA A 34 10.14 -0.81 17.47
C ALA A 34 10.71 -2.01 18.24
N VAL A 35 9.81 -2.78 18.86
CA VAL A 35 10.16 -4.01 19.56
C VAL A 35 10.20 -5.21 18.60
N ARG A 36 9.37 -5.19 17.54
CA ARG A 36 9.21 -6.25 16.54
C ARG A 36 8.63 -5.72 15.23
N GLY A 37 8.61 -6.59 14.20
CA GLY A 37 8.03 -6.31 12.89
C GLY A 37 9.01 -5.64 11.93
N PHE A 38 10.25 -6.15 11.87
CA PHE A 38 11.32 -5.59 11.05
C PHE A 38 11.36 -6.27 9.68
N PHE A 39 11.58 -5.50 8.61
CA PHE A 39 11.87 -6.07 7.29
C PHE A 39 13.37 -6.35 7.12
N PRO A 40 13.79 -7.51 6.57
CA PRO A 40 13.00 -8.69 6.21
C PRO A 40 13.00 -9.76 7.32
N LEU A 41 13.50 -9.40 8.51
CA LEU A 41 13.77 -10.34 9.60
C LEU A 41 12.79 -10.14 10.75
N GLY A 42 11.83 -11.06 10.85
CA GLY A 42 10.90 -11.12 11.97
C GLY A 42 11.60 -11.45 13.29
N ARG A 43 10.95 -11.10 14.40
CA ARG A 43 11.47 -11.30 15.77
C ARG A 43 11.81 -12.77 16.08
N ASN A 44 11.16 -13.73 15.41
CA ASN A 44 11.40 -15.16 15.60
C ASN A 44 12.39 -15.76 14.59
N VAL A 45 13.16 -14.92 13.88
CA VAL A 45 14.06 -15.34 12.79
C VAL A 45 13.30 -16.06 11.67
N SER A 46 12.10 -15.57 11.40
CA SER A 46 11.28 -15.89 10.25
C SER A 46 11.38 -14.76 9.23
N TRP A 47 10.97 -15.04 7.99
CA TRP A 47 10.81 -13.97 7.02
C TRP A 47 9.69 -13.05 7.48
N HIS A 48 9.85 -11.76 7.20
CA HIS A 48 8.86 -10.75 7.48
C HIS A 48 8.73 -9.82 6.25
N GLY A 49 7.55 -9.80 5.63
CA GLY A 49 7.29 -9.20 4.31
C GLY A 49 7.25 -7.68 4.32
N GLY A 50 7.05 -7.08 5.49
CA GLY A 50 6.87 -5.65 5.65
C GLY A 50 7.48 -5.08 6.92
N VAL A 51 6.92 -3.95 7.35
CA VAL A 51 7.30 -3.28 8.60
C VAL A 51 6.08 -3.01 9.46
N HIS A 52 6.24 -3.06 10.77
CA HIS A 52 5.23 -2.57 11.71
C HIS A 52 5.41 -1.06 11.95
N LEU A 53 4.36 -0.28 11.69
CA LEU A 53 4.30 1.14 11.99
C LEU A 53 3.46 1.35 13.26
N TYR A 54 4.13 1.60 14.38
CA TYR A 54 3.48 1.87 15.67
C TYR A 54 3.00 3.33 15.71
N ALA A 55 1.74 3.52 16.08
CA ALA A 55 1.11 4.83 16.22
C ALA A 55 -0.02 4.76 17.24
N ASP A 56 -0.56 5.91 17.64
CA ASP A 56 -1.69 5.98 18.57
C ASP A 56 -2.95 5.39 17.93
N ALA A 57 -3.86 4.86 18.76
CA ALA A 57 -5.18 4.44 18.31
C ALA A 57 -5.88 5.54 17.48
N ASP A 58 -6.70 5.13 16.51
CA ASP A 58 -7.38 6.03 15.57
C ASP A 58 -6.44 6.87 14.67
N THR A 59 -5.12 6.61 14.65
CA THR A 59 -4.25 7.21 13.63
C THR A 59 -4.63 6.69 12.25
N PRO A 60 -4.95 7.56 11.27
CA PRO A 60 -5.32 7.12 9.93
C PRO A 60 -4.11 6.57 9.16
N ILE A 61 -4.37 5.51 8.40
CA ILE A 61 -3.47 4.90 7.43
C ILE A 61 -3.88 5.42 6.05
N HIS A 62 -2.91 5.71 5.19
CA HIS A 62 -3.11 6.30 3.88
C HIS A 62 -2.50 5.43 2.78
N SER A 63 -3.05 5.55 1.58
CA SER A 63 -2.46 4.89 0.42
C SER A 63 -1.11 5.53 0.08
N PRO A 64 0.00 4.78 0.00
CA PRO A 64 1.32 5.37 -0.23
C PRO A 64 1.46 5.91 -1.65
N LEU A 65 0.72 5.32 -2.60
CA LEU A 65 0.64 5.74 -3.99
C LEU A 65 -0.80 5.70 -4.48
N ASP A 66 -1.00 6.30 -5.64
CA ASP A 66 -2.15 6.05 -6.50
C ASP A 66 -2.37 4.54 -6.71
N GLY A 67 -3.61 4.08 -6.53
CA GLY A 67 -3.95 2.67 -6.64
C GLY A 67 -5.45 2.40 -6.67
N VAL A 68 -5.81 1.13 -6.55
CA VAL A 68 -7.19 0.66 -6.47
C VAL A 68 -7.28 -0.26 -5.26
N VAL A 69 -8.25 -0.03 -4.38
CA VAL A 69 -8.58 -0.95 -3.28
C VAL A 69 -9.22 -2.18 -3.90
N VAL A 70 -8.45 -3.28 -3.94
CA VAL A 70 -8.84 -4.52 -4.64
C VAL A 70 -9.36 -5.60 -3.71
N ALA A 71 -8.98 -5.56 -2.43
CA ALA A 71 -9.54 -6.42 -1.40
C ALA A 71 -9.53 -5.70 -0.05
N ALA A 72 -10.52 -5.98 0.78
CA ALA A 72 -10.55 -5.52 2.16
C ALA A 72 -11.35 -6.50 3.04
N ARG A 73 -11.02 -6.56 4.32
CA ARG A 73 -11.82 -7.21 5.36
C ARG A 73 -11.77 -6.34 6.61
N ILE A 74 -12.93 -5.90 7.10
CA ILE A 74 -13.05 -5.02 8.28
C ILE A 74 -14.11 -5.58 9.23
N GLN A 75 -13.70 -6.48 10.11
CA GLN A 75 -14.53 -6.91 11.23
C GLN A 75 -14.57 -5.83 12.30
N SER A 76 -15.80 -5.43 12.66
CA SER A 76 -16.03 -4.31 13.58
C SER A 76 -16.02 -4.68 15.06
N SER A 77 -16.12 -5.97 15.38
CA SER A 77 -16.07 -6.48 16.74
C SER A 77 -14.64 -6.87 17.10
N ALA A 78 -14.10 -6.31 18.18
CA ALA A 78 -12.74 -6.62 18.62
C ALA A 78 -12.56 -8.12 18.95
N GLY A 79 -13.59 -8.77 19.52
CA GLY A 79 -13.52 -10.20 19.86
C GLY A 79 -13.50 -11.12 18.64
N ASP A 80 -13.95 -10.64 17.49
CA ASP A 80 -13.92 -11.40 16.23
C ASP A 80 -12.67 -11.04 15.42
N ALA A 81 -12.25 -9.77 15.46
CA ALA A 81 -11.21 -9.19 14.61
C ALA A 81 -9.78 -9.30 15.15
N VAL A 82 -9.61 -9.47 16.46
CA VAL A 82 -8.29 -9.38 17.12
C VAL A 82 -7.91 -10.74 17.66
N GLY A 83 -6.78 -11.25 17.17
CA GLY A 83 -6.19 -12.50 17.65
C GLY A 83 -4.86 -12.27 18.37
N PRO A 84 -4.13 -13.37 18.69
CA PRO A 84 -2.88 -13.31 19.44
C PRO A 84 -1.73 -12.62 18.68
N PHE A 85 -1.84 -12.45 17.36
CA PHE A 85 -0.87 -11.77 16.52
C PHE A 85 -1.38 -10.40 16.02
N GLY A 86 -2.40 -9.83 16.68
CA GLY A 86 -3.01 -8.55 16.35
C GLY A 86 -4.28 -8.68 15.54
N SER A 87 -4.81 -7.54 15.08
CA SER A 87 -6.00 -7.56 14.24
C SER A 87 -5.73 -8.30 12.92
N HIS A 88 -6.68 -9.11 12.46
CA HIS A 88 -6.61 -9.77 11.15
C HIS A 88 -7.46 -9.06 10.08
N ASN A 89 -7.92 -7.84 10.39
CA ASN A 89 -8.46 -6.93 9.38
C ASN A 89 -7.35 -6.43 8.45
N PHE A 90 -7.71 -6.26 7.18
CA PHE A 90 -6.75 -5.89 6.15
C PHE A 90 -7.36 -5.07 5.00
N ILE A 91 -6.48 -4.35 4.31
CA ILE A 91 -6.77 -3.68 3.04
C ILE A 91 -5.61 -3.94 2.09
N VAL A 92 -5.94 -4.27 0.84
CA VAL A 92 -4.99 -4.42 -0.27
C VAL A 92 -5.23 -3.33 -1.29
N VAL A 93 -4.18 -2.58 -1.61
CA VAL A 93 -4.19 -1.59 -2.68
C VAL A 93 -3.30 -2.07 -3.81
N LYS A 94 -3.88 -2.23 -5.01
CA LYS A 94 -3.15 -2.49 -6.25
C LYS A 94 -2.65 -1.18 -6.84
N HIS A 95 -1.34 -1.08 -7.01
CA HIS A 95 -0.65 0.03 -7.65
C HIS A 95 -0.19 -0.35 -9.04
N ARG A 96 0.04 0.66 -9.87
CA ARG A 96 0.61 0.49 -11.20
C ARG A 96 1.52 1.65 -11.56
N LEU A 97 2.72 1.31 -12.02
CA LEU A 97 3.70 2.26 -12.52
C LEU A 97 4.16 1.87 -13.92
N SER A 98 4.61 2.87 -14.68
CA SER A 98 5.28 2.59 -15.95
C SER A 98 6.68 2.01 -15.69
N GLY A 99 7.14 1.13 -16.58
CA GLY A 99 8.52 0.65 -16.56
C GLY A 99 9.53 1.79 -16.69
N ALA A 100 9.17 2.87 -17.40
CA ALA A 100 9.99 4.07 -17.50
C ALA A 100 10.20 4.77 -16.14
N ASP A 101 9.16 4.91 -15.32
CA ASP A 101 9.26 5.52 -14.00
C ASP A 101 10.12 4.67 -13.05
N LEU A 102 9.91 3.34 -13.06
CA LEU A 102 10.73 2.43 -12.27
C LEU A 102 12.19 2.47 -12.71
N ASN A 103 12.47 2.52 -14.01
CA ASN A 103 13.83 2.66 -14.53
C ASN A 103 14.46 4.01 -14.16
N ALA A 104 13.68 5.09 -14.02
CA ALA A 104 14.21 6.41 -13.68
C ALA A 104 14.76 6.50 -12.24
N VAL A 105 14.34 5.59 -11.34
CA VAL A 105 14.79 5.56 -9.94
C VAL A 105 15.90 4.54 -9.65
N GLN A 106 16.39 3.82 -10.68
CA GLN A 106 17.40 2.76 -10.53
C GLN A 106 18.33 2.65 -11.74
N ALA A 107 19.57 2.21 -11.55
CA ALA A 107 20.59 2.20 -12.61
C ALA A 107 20.43 1.03 -13.62
N SER A 108 19.74 -0.05 -13.25
CA SER A 108 19.67 -1.30 -14.01
C SER A 108 18.27 -1.91 -13.99
N GLY A 109 17.26 -1.10 -14.33
CA GLY A 109 15.88 -1.54 -14.31
C GLY A 109 15.57 -2.49 -15.49
N PRO A 110 14.95 -3.66 -15.26
CA PRO A 110 14.70 -4.67 -16.28
C PRO A 110 13.47 -4.35 -17.15
N PHE A 111 12.81 -3.21 -16.93
CA PHE A 111 11.50 -2.94 -17.50
C PHE A 111 11.58 -2.29 -18.88
N GLY A 112 10.72 -2.72 -19.79
CA GLY A 112 10.44 -2.02 -21.02
C GLY A 112 9.84 -0.64 -20.75
N LYS A 113 10.11 0.33 -21.63
CA LYS A 113 9.61 1.72 -21.49
C LYS A 113 8.09 1.81 -21.30
N HIS A 114 7.34 0.91 -21.92
CA HIS A 114 5.87 0.88 -21.91
C HIS A 114 5.30 -0.25 -21.04
N ASP A 115 6.14 -0.89 -20.23
CA ASP A 115 5.66 -1.95 -19.33
C ASP A 115 4.73 -1.35 -18.29
N LYS A 116 3.70 -2.13 -17.95
CA LYS A 116 2.73 -1.86 -16.90
C LYS A 116 3.10 -2.74 -15.73
N VAL A 117 3.78 -2.16 -14.74
CA VAL A 117 4.28 -2.92 -13.60
C VAL A 117 3.31 -2.78 -12.46
N GLU A 118 2.69 -3.89 -12.09
CA GLU A 118 1.71 -3.99 -11.02
C GLU A 118 2.39 -4.50 -9.73
N PHE A 119 1.99 -3.93 -8.62
CA PHE A 119 2.42 -4.31 -7.28
C PHE A 119 1.37 -3.88 -6.26
N PHE A 120 1.50 -4.32 -5.02
CA PHE A 120 0.45 -4.16 -4.03
C PHE A 120 1.01 -3.64 -2.73
N SER A 121 0.28 -2.72 -2.09
CA SER A 121 0.43 -2.46 -0.67
C SER A 121 -0.55 -3.34 0.08
N VAL A 122 -0.05 -4.11 1.05
CA VAL A 122 -0.88 -4.87 1.99
C VAL A 122 -0.80 -4.18 3.34
N PHE A 123 -1.95 -3.83 3.90
CA PHE A 123 -2.08 -3.28 5.24
C PHE A 123 -2.83 -4.27 6.12
N MET A 124 -2.18 -4.75 7.18
CA MET A 124 -2.76 -5.64 8.20
C MET A 124 -2.79 -4.95 9.56
N HIS A 125 -3.41 -5.62 10.53
CA HIS A 125 -3.62 -5.13 11.89
C HIS A 125 -4.44 -3.84 11.92
N LEU A 126 -5.51 -3.81 11.12
CA LEU A 126 -6.38 -2.64 11.00
C LEU A 126 -7.41 -2.56 12.13
N ALA A 127 -7.80 -1.35 12.55
CA ALA A 127 -8.72 -1.16 13.66
C ALA A 127 -10.06 -1.89 13.45
N PRO A 128 -10.59 -2.59 14.45
CA PRO A 128 -11.93 -3.16 14.41
C PRO A 128 -12.97 -2.06 14.65
N LYS A 129 -13.15 -1.21 13.63
CA LYS A 129 -14.09 -0.09 13.67
C LYS A 129 -15.27 -0.39 12.76
N LYS A 130 -16.48 -0.09 13.21
CA LYS A 130 -17.67 -0.29 12.36
C LYS A 130 -17.70 0.77 11.26
N ALA A 131 -17.56 0.34 10.02
CA ALA A 131 -17.82 1.20 8.86
C ALA A 131 -19.25 1.74 8.93
N SER A 132 -19.43 3.02 8.60
CA SER A 132 -20.76 3.65 8.58
C SER A 132 -20.75 4.89 7.68
N SER A 133 -21.93 5.33 7.26
CA SER A 133 -22.13 6.58 6.50
C SER A 133 -22.05 7.83 7.41
N GLY A 134 -21.23 7.77 8.46
CA GLY A 134 -21.05 8.83 9.46
C GLY A 134 -19.91 9.79 9.11
N ALA A 135 -19.90 10.95 9.77
CA ALA A 135 -18.92 12.01 9.50
C ALA A 135 -17.46 11.59 9.73
N ASP A 136 -17.21 10.63 10.62
CA ASP A 136 -15.87 10.08 10.89
C ASP A 136 -15.27 9.34 9.69
N PHE A 137 -16.10 9.00 8.70
CA PHE A 137 -15.71 8.34 7.45
C PHE A 137 -15.71 9.29 6.25
N HIS A 138 -16.02 10.59 6.44
CA HIS A 138 -15.80 11.59 5.41
C HIS A 138 -14.29 11.67 5.12
N GLY A 139 -13.92 11.71 3.84
CA GLY A 139 -12.53 11.65 3.39
C GLY A 139 -12.00 10.24 3.08
N PHE A 140 -12.66 9.17 3.52
CA PHE A 140 -12.34 7.80 3.06
C PHE A 140 -12.96 7.56 1.69
N GLY A 141 -12.31 8.13 0.67
CA GLY A 141 -12.86 8.20 -0.68
C GLY A 141 -13.25 6.87 -1.32
N TRP A 142 -12.57 5.79 -0.93
CA TRP A 142 -12.88 4.44 -1.40
C TRP A 142 -14.21 3.88 -0.86
N LEU A 143 -14.82 4.51 0.15
CA LEU A 143 -16.16 4.17 0.66
C LEU A 143 -17.30 4.90 -0.08
N ALA A 144 -16.97 5.79 -1.01
CA ALA A 144 -17.96 6.50 -1.80
C ALA A 144 -18.59 5.58 -2.85
N LYS A 145 -19.86 5.82 -3.18
CA LYS A 145 -20.48 5.19 -4.35
C LYS A 145 -19.81 5.71 -5.63
N ASP A 146 -19.94 4.95 -6.72
CA ASP A 146 -19.51 5.45 -8.02
C ASP A 146 -20.35 6.70 -8.37
N PRO A 147 -19.74 7.88 -8.54
CA PRO A 147 -20.46 9.10 -8.88
C PRO A 147 -21.11 9.05 -10.27
N GLY A 148 -20.71 8.10 -11.13
CA GLY A 148 -21.23 7.96 -12.49
C GLY A 148 -20.84 9.14 -13.39
N TRP A 149 -19.67 9.76 -13.14
CA TRP A 149 -19.18 10.88 -13.94
C TRP A 149 -19.08 10.49 -15.41
N ALA A 150 -19.80 11.22 -16.27
CA ALA A 150 -19.83 10.98 -17.70
C ALA A 150 -19.96 12.29 -18.45
N LEU A 151 -19.21 12.41 -19.55
CA LEU A 151 -19.30 13.55 -20.46
C LEU A 151 -20.37 13.29 -21.53
N GLY A 152 -21.25 14.27 -21.72
CA GLY A 152 -22.22 14.28 -22.82
C GLY A 152 -21.63 14.78 -24.16
N GLY A 153 -20.41 15.31 -24.16
CA GLY A 153 -19.69 15.83 -25.31
C GLY A 153 -18.25 16.20 -24.96
N SER A 154 -17.42 16.46 -25.97
CA SER A 154 -16.02 16.83 -25.74
C SER A 154 -15.89 18.21 -25.10
N VAL A 155 -14.89 18.38 -24.23
CA VAL A 155 -14.61 19.60 -23.48
C VAL A 155 -13.19 20.09 -23.80
N GLY A 156 -12.99 21.40 -23.89
CA GLY A 156 -11.69 22.00 -24.20
C GLY A 156 -11.60 22.59 -25.61
N ALA A 157 -10.38 22.66 -26.11
CA ALA A 157 -10.06 23.28 -27.40
C ALA A 157 -10.83 22.62 -28.56
N GLY A 158 -11.71 23.39 -29.20
CA GLY A 158 -12.55 22.89 -30.32
C GLY A 158 -13.56 21.81 -29.93
N GLY A 159 -13.84 21.64 -28.63
CA GLY A 159 -14.84 20.69 -28.12
C GLY A 159 -16.29 21.19 -28.25
N ALA A 160 -17.24 20.31 -27.96
CA ALA A 160 -18.66 20.64 -27.87
C ALA A 160 -18.96 21.64 -26.75
N ASN A 161 -18.20 21.56 -25.64
CA ASN A 161 -18.19 22.52 -24.54
C ASN A 161 -19.59 22.82 -23.97
N LYS A 162 -20.39 21.77 -23.78
CA LYS A 162 -21.66 21.90 -23.07
C LYS A 162 -21.38 22.36 -21.64
N LYS A 163 -22.12 23.34 -21.15
CA LYS A 163 -21.88 23.97 -19.83
C LYS A 163 -21.68 22.94 -18.71
N ALA A 164 -22.57 21.95 -18.60
CA ALA A 164 -22.48 20.90 -17.57
C ALA A 164 -21.21 20.04 -17.68
N ASP A 165 -20.80 19.69 -18.91
CA ASP A 165 -19.56 18.93 -19.12
C ASP A 165 -18.32 19.77 -18.75
N VAL A 166 -18.36 21.09 -19.02
CA VAL A 166 -17.29 22.01 -18.63
C VAL A 166 -17.21 22.14 -17.10
N GLU A 167 -18.34 22.31 -16.40
CA GLU A 167 -18.38 22.34 -14.92
C GLU A 167 -17.82 21.05 -14.31
N LEU A 168 -18.18 19.89 -14.88
CA LEU A 168 -17.65 18.61 -14.45
C LEU A 168 -16.13 18.51 -14.65
N VAL A 169 -15.62 18.86 -15.83
CA VAL A 169 -14.17 18.85 -16.09
C VAL A 169 -13.42 19.84 -15.20
N GLN A 170 -13.96 21.04 -14.98
CA GLN A 170 -13.37 22.01 -14.06
C GLN A 170 -13.30 21.43 -12.64
N THR A 171 -14.39 20.83 -12.15
CA THR A 171 -14.43 20.19 -10.82
C THR A 171 -13.39 19.08 -10.69
N LEU A 172 -13.33 18.18 -11.68
CA LEU A 172 -12.39 17.06 -11.66
C LEU A 172 -10.92 17.49 -11.80
N LEU A 173 -10.64 18.54 -12.58
CA LEU A 173 -9.29 19.11 -12.64
C LEU A 173 -8.85 19.66 -11.29
N VAL A 174 -9.73 20.39 -10.58
CA VAL A 174 -9.44 20.87 -9.21
C VAL A 174 -9.17 19.71 -8.27
N ARG A 175 -10.02 18.68 -8.29
CA ARG A 175 -9.83 17.48 -7.45
C ARG A 175 -8.54 16.71 -7.79
N ALA A 176 -8.11 16.72 -9.05
CA ALA A 176 -6.84 16.16 -9.50
C ALA A 176 -5.62 17.09 -9.24
N GLY A 177 -5.82 18.26 -8.61
CA GLY A 177 -4.76 19.19 -8.25
C GLY A 177 -4.35 20.19 -9.35
N PHE A 178 -5.14 20.32 -10.43
CA PHE A 178 -4.92 21.25 -11.53
C PHE A 178 -5.85 22.46 -11.40
N ASP A 179 -5.38 23.65 -11.77
CA ASP A 179 -6.18 24.88 -11.75
C ASP A 179 -6.83 25.14 -13.14
N PRO A 180 -8.16 24.94 -13.30
CA PRO A 180 -8.86 25.28 -14.52
C PRO A 180 -9.44 26.70 -14.50
N GLY A 181 -9.18 27.49 -13.45
CA GLY A 181 -9.93 28.70 -13.11
C GLY A 181 -11.20 28.40 -12.30
N PRO A 182 -12.16 29.34 -12.25
CA PRO A 182 -13.42 29.12 -11.53
C PRO A 182 -14.23 27.97 -12.15
N ILE A 183 -14.99 27.26 -11.31
CA ILE A 183 -15.98 26.27 -11.76
C ILE A 183 -17.25 27.04 -12.16
N ASP A 184 -17.30 27.50 -13.41
CA ASP A 184 -18.35 28.38 -13.95
C ASP A 184 -19.03 27.82 -15.23
N GLY A 185 -18.54 26.69 -15.73
CA GLY A 185 -19.03 26.05 -16.95
C GLY A 185 -18.66 26.79 -18.24
N LEU A 186 -17.74 27.75 -18.17
CA LEU A 186 -17.28 28.52 -19.32
C LEU A 186 -15.93 27.98 -19.80
N ILE A 187 -15.85 27.57 -21.06
CA ILE A 187 -14.59 27.12 -21.64
C ILE A 187 -13.69 28.31 -22.01
N GLY A 188 -12.86 28.73 -21.04
CA GLY A 188 -11.89 29.79 -21.20
C GLY A 188 -10.46 29.30 -21.42
N GLN A 189 -9.55 30.25 -21.67
CA GLN A 189 -8.12 29.95 -21.79
C GLN A 189 -7.55 29.28 -20.53
N LYS A 190 -8.08 29.62 -19.34
CA LYS A 190 -7.69 29.00 -18.07
C LYS A 190 -8.03 27.51 -18.05
N THR A 191 -9.27 27.14 -18.37
CA THR A 191 -9.70 25.74 -18.39
C THR A 191 -8.94 24.94 -19.44
N ILE A 192 -8.74 25.49 -20.65
CA ILE A 192 -7.93 24.84 -21.69
C ILE A 192 -6.47 24.64 -21.23
N ASN A 193 -5.89 25.65 -20.57
CA ASN A 193 -4.54 25.53 -20.01
C ASN A 193 -4.46 24.51 -18.87
N GLY A 194 -5.50 24.42 -18.02
CA GLY A 194 -5.63 23.40 -16.99
C GLY A 194 -5.65 21.99 -17.59
N ILE A 195 -6.44 21.78 -18.66
CA ILE A 195 -6.45 20.51 -19.41
C ILE A 195 -5.05 20.20 -19.97
N ARG A 196 -4.37 21.18 -20.59
CA ARG A 196 -3.00 20.98 -21.12
C ARG A 196 -1.98 20.68 -20.04
N ALA A 197 -2.10 21.33 -18.87
CA ALA A 197 -1.24 21.06 -17.73
C ALA A 197 -1.42 19.62 -17.27
N PHE A 198 -2.67 19.19 -17.07
CA PHE A 198 -3.00 17.80 -16.76
C PHE A 198 -2.43 16.83 -17.79
N GLN A 199 -2.71 17.05 -19.08
CA GLN A 199 -2.24 16.18 -20.15
C GLN A 199 -0.70 16.08 -20.20
N ARG A 200 0.03 17.17 -19.94
CA ARG A 200 1.50 17.17 -19.89
C ARG A 200 2.05 16.26 -18.79
N THR A 201 1.36 16.19 -17.65
CA THR A 201 1.74 15.30 -16.53
C THR A 201 1.30 13.84 -16.74
N ALA A 202 0.30 13.63 -17.60
CA ALA A 202 -0.30 12.33 -17.82
C ALA A 202 0.28 11.60 -19.05
N PHE A 203 0.76 12.35 -20.05
CA PHE A 203 1.11 11.80 -21.35
C PHE A 203 2.39 12.42 -21.91
N GLN A 204 3.21 11.60 -22.57
CA GLN A 204 4.49 12.07 -23.16
C GLN A 204 4.29 13.05 -24.33
N HIS A 205 3.22 12.88 -25.13
CA HIS A 205 3.05 13.60 -26.40
C HIS A 205 1.61 14.14 -26.64
N MET A 206 0.79 14.27 -25.60
CA MET A 206 -0.57 14.83 -25.69
C MET A 206 -0.67 16.10 -24.86
N GLN A 207 -1.04 17.23 -25.49
CA GLN A 207 -1.30 18.52 -24.83
C GLN A 207 -2.16 19.42 -25.73
N ASP A 208 -3.13 18.82 -26.43
CA ASP A 208 -4.02 19.52 -27.36
C ASP A 208 -5.01 20.46 -26.62
N GLY A 209 -5.24 20.20 -25.33
CA GLY A 209 -6.18 20.93 -24.50
C GLY A 209 -7.62 20.48 -24.68
N ARG A 210 -7.85 19.23 -25.09
CA ARG A 210 -9.17 18.64 -25.32
C ARG A 210 -9.35 17.31 -24.58
N ILE A 211 -10.55 17.12 -24.05
CA ILE A 211 -11.02 15.88 -23.42
C ILE A 211 -12.18 15.36 -24.25
N ASP A 212 -12.03 14.18 -24.84
CA ASP A 212 -13.07 13.48 -25.60
C ASP A 212 -13.79 12.44 -24.73
N VAL A 213 -15.07 12.22 -25.03
CA VAL A 213 -15.90 11.20 -24.36
C VAL A 213 -15.25 9.83 -24.53
N GLY A 214 -14.96 9.15 -23.41
CA GLY A 214 -14.28 7.85 -23.42
C GLY A 214 -12.84 7.88 -23.94
N GLY A 215 -12.27 9.08 -24.14
CA GLY A 215 -10.89 9.25 -24.60
C GLY A 215 -9.86 9.04 -23.48
N GLN A 216 -8.57 8.99 -23.87
CA GLN A 216 -7.45 8.77 -22.94
C GLN A 216 -7.39 9.83 -21.84
N THR A 217 -7.54 11.12 -22.18
CA THR A 217 -7.55 12.20 -21.19
C THR A 217 -8.68 12.03 -20.17
N TRP A 218 -9.84 11.54 -20.60
CA TRP A 218 -10.98 11.33 -19.71
C TRP A 218 -10.72 10.18 -18.74
N GLY A 219 -10.30 9.02 -19.25
CA GLY A 219 -10.00 7.86 -18.41
C GLY A 219 -8.90 8.14 -17.39
N GLU A 220 -7.86 8.87 -17.79
CA GLU A 220 -6.76 9.26 -16.91
C GLU A 220 -7.20 10.30 -15.87
N LEU A 221 -8.09 11.23 -16.21
CA LEU A 221 -8.60 12.21 -15.25
C LEU A 221 -9.44 11.52 -14.17
N LEU A 222 -10.29 10.58 -14.57
CA LEU A 222 -11.04 9.74 -13.63
C LEU A 222 -10.11 8.91 -12.76
N TYR A 223 -9.00 8.43 -13.31
CA TYR A 223 -7.97 7.72 -12.56
C TYR A 223 -7.27 8.62 -11.52
N ARG A 224 -7.16 9.93 -11.73
CA ARG A 224 -6.49 10.83 -10.76
C ARG A 224 -7.41 11.50 -9.76
N VAL A 225 -8.68 11.08 -9.70
CA VAL A 225 -9.64 11.62 -8.75
C VAL A 225 -10.18 10.50 -7.88
N THR A 226 -10.12 10.69 -6.56
CA THR A 226 -10.86 9.88 -5.61
C THR A 226 -12.19 10.59 -5.33
N PRO A 227 -13.35 9.90 -5.40
CA PRO A 227 -14.61 10.47 -4.96
C PRO A 227 -14.58 10.83 -3.46
N ASP A 228 -15.42 11.78 -3.04
CA ASP A 228 -15.58 12.15 -1.63
C ASP A 228 -16.97 11.72 -1.15
N PRO A 229 -17.11 10.81 -0.16
CA PRO A 229 -18.40 10.38 0.34
C PRO A 229 -19.28 11.53 0.84
N ALA A 230 -18.69 12.63 1.31
CA ALA A 230 -19.43 13.80 1.77
C ALA A 230 -20.15 14.54 0.63
N GLU A 231 -19.57 14.54 -0.57
CA GLU A 231 -20.11 15.22 -1.76
C GLU A 231 -20.86 14.25 -2.69
N ASP A 232 -20.27 13.07 -2.90
CA ASP A 232 -20.69 12.08 -3.89
C ASP A 232 -21.59 10.98 -3.27
N GLY A 233 -21.64 10.88 -1.94
CA GLY A 233 -22.42 9.89 -1.19
C GLY A 233 -21.68 8.59 -0.92
N PHE A 234 -22.06 7.90 0.15
CA PHE A 234 -21.50 6.60 0.53
C PHE A 234 -22.04 5.45 -0.34
N ASP A 235 -21.21 4.42 -0.48
CA ASP A 235 -21.60 3.11 -1.02
C ASP A 235 -22.15 2.26 0.13
N ASP A 236 -23.46 2.35 0.37
CA ASP A 236 -24.10 1.68 1.50
C ASP A 236 -23.99 0.14 1.42
N ASP A 237 -23.94 -0.43 0.21
CA ASP A 237 -23.77 -1.87 -0.01
C ASP A 237 -22.36 -2.32 0.38
N LEU A 238 -21.34 -1.55 -0.01
CA LEU A 238 -19.96 -1.80 0.41
C LEU A 238 -19.80 -1.67 1.93
N ILE A 239 -20.38 -0.62 2.53
CA ILE A 239 -20.33 -0.41 3.99
C ILE A 239 -20.99 -1.58 4.73
N ALA A 240 -22.14 -2.04 4.26
CA ALA A 240 -22.82 -3.19 4.84
C ALA A 240 -21.96 -4.46 4.72
N ALA A 241 -21.40 -4.72 3.54
CA ALA A 241 -20.56 -5.89 3.29
C ALA A 241 -19.28 -5.90 4.15
N LEU A 242 -18.65 -4.74 4.35
CA LEU A 242 -17.52 -4.61 5.29
C LEU A 242 -17.92 -4.99 6.72
N GLY A 243 -19.11 -4.56 7.17
CA GLY A 243 -19.61 -4.82 8.53
C GLY A 243 -19.81 -6.30 8.88
N GLU A 244 -20.03 -7.16 7.88
CA GLU A 244 -20.22 -8.61 8.06
C GLU A 244 -18.89 -9.38 8.25
N GLY A 245 -17.74 -8.74 8.03
CA GLY A 245 -16.44 -9.37 8.23
C GLY A 245 -15.97 -10.29 7.09
N GLU A 246 -16.69 -10.31 5.97
CA GLU A 246 -16.30 -11.00 4.76
C GLU A 246 -15.17 -10.26 4.02
N ILE A 247 -14.48 -10.98 3.13
CA ILE A 247 -13.55 -10.33 2.18
C ILE A 247 -14.39 -9.69 1.08
N VAL A 248 -14.27 -8.38 0.93
CA VAL A 248 -14.91 -7.60 -0.14
C VAL A 248 -13.88 -7.19 -1.19
N TYR A 249 -14.34 -6.93 -2.41
CA TYR A 249 -13.51 -6.57 -3.57
C TYR A 249 -13.99 -5.26 -4.18
N PRO A 250 -13.69 -4.11 -3.57
CA PRO A 250 -14.38 -2.86 -3.88
C PRO A 250 -14.09 -2.35 -5.31
N GLY A 251 -12.88 -2.58 -5.82
CA GLY A 251 -12.44 -2.01 -7.10
C GLY A 251 -12.40 -0.48 -7.07
N LYS A 252 -12.23 0.12 -5.88
CA LYS A 252 -12.39 1.56 -5.65
C LYS A 252 -11.08 2.29 -5.83
N ARG A 253 -11.10 3.39 -6.57
CA ARG A 253 -9.91 4.22 -6.80
C ARG A 253 -9.46 4.89 -5.50
N ILE A 254 -8.15 5.03 -5.32
CA ILE A 254 -7.55 5.77 -4.22
C ILE A 254 -6.28 6.49 -4.67
N CYS A 255 -6.14 7.77 -4.35
CA CYS A 255 -4.94 8.55 -4.63
C CYS A 255 -3.90 8.41 -3.49
N GLY A 256 -2.63 8.64 -3.82
CA GLY A 256 -1.57 8.73 -2.82
C GLY A 256 -1.88 9.77 -1.74
N GLY A 257 -1.68 9.42 -0.48
CA GLY A 257 -1.96 10.25 0.68
C GLY A 257 -3.44 10.30 1.09
N GLN A 258 -4.35 9.63 0.38
CA GLN A 258 -5.75 9.52 0.80
C GLN A 258 -5.92 8.43 1.86
N PRO A 259 -6.80 8.64 2.86
CA PRO A 259 -6.97 7.71 3.96
C PRO A 259 -7.67 6.41 3.51
N LEU A 260 -7.19 5.29 4.03
CA LEU A 260 -7.67 3.93 3.81
C LEU A 260 -8.42 3.41 5.03
N TRP A 261 -7.79 3.46 6.20
CA TRP A 261 -8.41 3.05 7.46
C TRP A 261 -7.66 3.62 8.67
N PHE A 262 -7.71 2.94 9.81
CA PHE A 262 -7.04 3.29 11.05
C PHE A 262 -6.12 2.15 11.53
N VAL A 263 -5.04 2.51 12.21
CA VAL A 263 -4.16 1.55 12.90
C VAL A 263 -4.94 0.78 13.95
N GLY A 264 -4.70 -0.52 14.04
CA GLY A 264 -5.42 -1.43 14.92
C GLY A 264 -4.57 -1.96 16.06
N PRO A 265 -5.20 -2.72 16.96
CA PRO A 265 -4.52 -3.26 18.12
C PRO A 265 -3.56 -4.40 17.75
N GLU A 266 -2.41 -4.44 18.42
CA GLU A 266 -1.40 -5.48 18.31
C GLU A 266 -1.82 -6.79 19.02
N SER A 267 -2.78 -6.72 19.94
CA SER A 267 -3.32 -7.88 20.65
C SER A 267 -4.68 -7.55 21.26
N GLU A 268 -5.38 -8.56 21.78
CA GLU A 268 -6.68 -8.40 22.45
C GLU A 268 -6.64 -7.45 23.66
N ALA A 269 -5.48 -7.26 24.30
CA ALA A 269 -5.32 -6.32 25.41
C ALA A 269 -5.50 -4.86 24.97
N GLY A 270 -5.22 -4.53 23.70
CA GLY A 270 -5.48 -3.22 23.12
C GLY A 270 -4.54 -2.08 23.56
N ASP A 271 -3.51 -2.34 24.36
CA ASP A 271 -2.62 -1.28 24.89
C ASP A 271 -1.67 -0.69 23.83
N VAL A 272 -1.38 -1.46 22.77
CA VAL A 272 -0.43 -1.11 21.71
C VAL A 272 -1.13 -1.20 20.36
N HIS A 273 -0.94 -0.17 19.53
CA HIS A 273 -1.51 -0.09 18.19
C HIS A 273 -0.42 0.01 17.13
N LEU A 274 -0.66 -0.65 15.99
CA LEU A 274 0.23 -0.64 14.84
C LEU A 274 -0.54 -1.01 13.57
N THR A 275 0.10 -0.79 12.43
CA THR A 275 -0.25 -1.49 11.18
C THR A 275 0.98 -2.20 10.64
N HIS A 276 0.78 -3.40 10.09
CA HIS A 276 1.80 -4.04 9.27
C HIS A 276 1.60 -3.58 7.83
N TRP A 277 2.64 -2.98 7.24
CA TRP A 277 2.65 -2.53 5.85
C TRP A 277 3.67 -3.31 5.03
N GLU A 278 3.20 -4.01 3.99
CA GLU A 278 4.02 -4.70 3.00
C GLU A 278 3.92 -4.02 1.64
N LEU A 279 4.99 -4.14 0.84
CA LEU A 279 4.93 -3.99 -0.61
C LEU A 279 5.27 -5.34 -1.24
N ILE A 280 4.37 -5.86 -2.07
CA ILE A 280 4.53 -7.16 -2.73
C ILE A 280 4.36 -7.06 -4.24
N SER A 281 5.05 -7.93 -4.99
CA SER A 281 4.95 -7.96 -6.45
C SER A 281 5.35 -9.31 -7.06
N GLU A 282 4.91 -9.56 -8.29
CA GLU A 282 5.32 -10.73 -9.08
C GLU A 282 6.79 -10.64 -9.52
N LYS A 283 7.30 -9.42 -9.73
CA LYS A 283 8.66 -9.15 -10.21
C LYS A 283 9.38 -8.12 -9.34
N PRO A 284 10.71 -8.16 -9.22
CA PRO A 284 11.47 -7.16 -8.48
C PRO A 284 11.24 -5.73 -8.96
N LEU A 285 10.68 -4.85 -8.12
CA LEU A 285 10.45 -3.44 -8.40
C LEU A 285 11.76 -2.65 -8.53
N ILE A 286 12.73 -2.91 -7.66
CA ILE A 286 14.04 -2.26 -7.64
C ILE A 286 15.11 -3.34 -7.86
N GLY A 287 15.53 -3.54 -9.11
CA GLY A 287 16.55 -4.53 -9.51
C GLY A 287 17.97 -4.24 -9.00
N ALA A 288 18.19 -3.08 -8.38
CA ALA A 288 19.45 -2.81 -7.66
C ALA A 288 19.50 -3.50 -6.29
N PHE A 289 18.36 -3.93 -5.73
CA PHE A 289 18.30 -4.63 -4.46
C PHE A 289 18.75 -6.08 -4.62
N GLN A 290 19.48 -6.58 -3.62
CA GLN A 290 20.03 -7.94 -3.70
C GLN A 290 18.93 -8.97 -3.39
N PRO A 291 18.70 -9.96 -4.27
CA PRO A 291 17.67 -10.96 -4.05
C PRO A 291 18.08 -11.98 -3.00
N ALA A 292 17.09 -12.46 -2.26
CA ALA A 292 17.15 -13.66 -1.44
C ALA A 292 15.85 -14.45 -1.63
N GLU A 293 15.93 -15.77 -1.69
CA GLU A 293 14.76 -16.61 -2.01
C GLU A 293 14.65 -17.76 -1.00
N ASP A 294 13.41 -18.15 -0.71
CA ASP A 294 13.04 -19.26 0.15
C ASP A 294 11.79 -19.93 -0.44
N ASP A 295 11.88 -21.24 -0.68
CA ASP A 295 10.81 -22.06 -1.26
C ASP A 295 10.04 -22.87 -0.19
N SER A 296 10.28 -22.59 1.09
CA SER A 296 9.56 -23.19 2.19
C SER A 296 8.05 -22.97 2.07
N PRO A 297 7.22 -23.96 2.44
CA PRO A 297 5.77 -23.85 2.35
C PRO A 297 5.15 -22.92 3.41
N PHE A 298 5.96 -22.23 4.21
CA PHE A 298 5.54 -21.25 5.23
C PHE A 298 6.60 -20.14 5.34
N GLN A 299 6.30 -19.07 6.05
CA GLN A 299 7.14 -17.85 6.14
C GLN A 299 8.48 -18.00 6.89
N GLY A 300 9.16 -19.15 6.86
CA GLY A 300 10.52 -19.21 7.41
C GLY A 300 11.28 -20.53 7.34
N ASP A 301 12.32 -20.59 6.49
CA ASP A 301 13.56 -21.26 6.86
C ASP A 301 14.54 -20.22 7.44
N ALA A 302 14.65 -20.20 8.77
CA ALA A 302 15.62 -19.36 9.48
C ALA A 302 17.04 -19.47 8.90
N ARG A 303 17.43 -20.62 8.33
CA ARG A 303 18.75 -20.83 7.70
C ARG A 303 18.94 -20.00 6.43
N ALA A 304 17.91 -19.84 5.59
CA ALA A 304 17.99 -19.01 4.39
C ALA A 304 18.29 -17.56 4.77
N ILE A 305 17.64 -17.07 5.83
CA ILE A 305 17.92 -15.76 6.43
C ILE A 305 19.34 -15.68 6.98
N LEU A 306 19.79 -16.71 7.72
CA LEU A 306 21.14 -16.72 8.30
C LEU A 306 22.24 -16.64 7.22
N GLN A 307 22.01 -17.27 6.06
CA GLN A 307 22.94 -17.25 4.93
C GLN A 307 23.09 -15.87 4.30
N ILE A 308 22.05 -15.04 4.29
CA ILE A 308 22.14 -13.64 3.79
C ILE A 308 23.11 -12.81 4.63
N LEU A 309 23.29 -13.20 5.89
CA LEU A 309 24.10 -12.53 6.90
C LEU A 309 25.49 -13.18 7.07
N ASP A 310 25.95 -13.92 6.05
CA ASP A 310 27.15 -14.77 6.02
C ASP A 310 28.37 -14.19 6.79
N GLY A 311 28.84 -14.91 7.82
CA GLY A 311 30.25 -14.87 8.25
C GLY A 311 30.72 -13.93 9.37
N LYS A 312 29.90 -13.40 10.30
CA LYS A 312 30.44 -12.58 11.43
C LYS A 312 29.70 -12.70 12.76
N ASP A 313 30.10 -13.62 13.63
CA ASP A 313 29.92 -13.64 15.12
C ASP A 313 28.56 -13.24 15.74
N TRP A 314 27.52 -12.99 14.95
CA TRP A 314 26.29 -12.30 15.35
C TRP A 314 25.26 -13.27 15.91
N ILE A 315 25.24 -14.50 15.39
CA ILE A 315 24.51 -15.61 15.99
C ILE A 315 25.54 -16.48 16.69
N PRO A 316 25.51 -16.60 18.03
CA PRO A 316 26.33 -17.60 18.70
C PRO A 316 26.06 -18.94 18.02
N GLY A 317 27.12 -19.59 17.52
CA GLY A 317 27.09 -20.69 16.54
C GLY A 317 26.38 -21.99 16.95
N ARG A 318 25.17 -21.91 17.52
CA ARG A 318 24.30 -23.00 17.92
C ARG A 318 22.83 -22.57 17.82
N GLY A 319 22.27 -22.60 16.61
CA GLY A 319 20.87 -23.00 16.34
C GLY A 319 19.70 -22.19 16.90
N TYR A 320 19.90 -21.24 17.82
CA TYR A 320 18.84 -20.41 18.42
C TYR A 320 19.31 -18.95 18.49
N VAL A 321 18.46 -18.05 17.98
CA VAL A 321 18.60 -16.60 18.13
C VAL A 321 17.49 -16.16 19.07
N ALA A 322 17.87 -15.54 20.18
CA ALA A 322 16.86 -14.98 21.08
C ALA A 322 16.16 -13.79 20.40
N PRO A 323 14.83 -13.64 20.55
CA PRO A 323 14.08 -12.55 19.95
C PRO A 323 14.66 -11.15 20.17
N GLU A 324 15.24 -10.91 21.35
CA GLU A 324 15.83 -9.62 21.76
C GLU A 324 17.10 -9.30 20.97
N MET A 325 17.79 -10.32 20.45
CA MET A 325 18.99 -10.13 19.63
C MET A 325 18.64 -9.52 18.28
N VAL A 326 17.46 -9.83 17.73
CA VAL A 326 17.00 -9.24 16.46
C VAL A 326 16.74 -7.75 16.64
N SER A 327 16.03 -7.36 17.71
CA SER A 327 15.77 -5.94 18.00
C SER A 327 17.08 -5.17 18.26
N ALA A 328 18.02 -5.74 19.02
CA ALA A 328 19.33 -5.14 19.24
C ALA A 328 20.13 -5.01 17.93
N PHE A 329 20.05 -5.98 17.03
CA PHE A 329 20.71 -5.92 15.73
C PHE A 329 20.20 -4.75 14.87
N TYR A 330 18.88 -4.54 14.80
CA TYR A 330 18.34 -3.39 14.08
C TYR A 330 18.67 -2.05 14.74
N GLY A 331 18.63 -1.97 16.08
CA GLY A 331 18.87 -0.74 16.83
C GLY A 331 20.34 -0.30 16.87
N ASP A 332 21.27 -1.24 17.05
CA ASP A 332 22.66 -0.94 17.42
C ASP A 332 23.68 -1.26 16.32
N ASP A 333 23.32 -2.10 15.34
CA ASP A 333 24.27 -2.59 14.33
C ASP A 333 24.07 -1.93 12.96
N PRO A 334 25.03 -1.16 12.44
CA PRO A 334 24.90 -0.53 11.12
C PRO A 334 24.79 -1.53 9.96
N ARG A 335 25.11 -2.81 10.18
CA ARG A 335 24.92 -3.87 9.17
C ARG A 335 23.44 -4.12 8.86
N SER A 336 22.52 -3.84 9.80
CA SER A 336 21.08 -3.98 9.57
C SER A 336 20.59 -3.12 8.40
N GLN A 337 21.25 -1.97 8.16
CA GLN A 337 20.89 -1.05 7.09
C GLN A 337 21.08 -1.65 5.69
N VAL A 338 21.97 -2.64 5.52
CA VAL A 338 22.14 -3.37 4.27
C VAL A 338 20.88 -4.17 3.91
N LEU A 339 20.07 -4.54 4.91
CA LEU A 339 18.81 -5.26 4.71
C LEU A 339 17.69 -4.38 4.13
N ARG A 340 17.81 -3.05 4.23
CA ARG A 340 16.86 -2.10 3.61
C ARG A 340 16.85 -2.21 2.08
N GLU A 341 17.97 -2.62 1.50
CA GLU A 341 18.15 -2.81 0.04
C GLU A 341 18.17 -4.30 -0.34
N ARG A 342 17.46 -5.14 0.41
CA ARG A 342 17.17 -6.53 0.05
C ARG A 342 15.79 -6.65 -0.56
N ILE A 343 15.64 -7.62 -1.44
CA ILE A 343 14.35 -8.06 -1.96
C ILE A 343 14.23 -9.57 -1.74
N CYS A 344 13.10 -10.00 -1.18
CA CYS A 344 12.97 -11.34 -0.64
C CYS A 344 11.83 -12.07 -1.33
N LYS A 345 12.08 -13.24 -1.93
CA LYS A 345 11.03 -14.08 -2.52
C LYS A 345 10.73 -15.23 -1.58
N PHE A 346 9.55 -15.21 -0.97
CA PHE A 346 9.12 -16.27 -0.06
C PHE A 346 7.60 -16.31 0.00
N ARG A 347 7.06 -17.35 0.64
CA ARG A 347 5.62 -17.53 0.80
C ARG A 347 5.03 -16.45 1.72
N SER A 348 3.96 -15.80 1.29
CA SER A 348 3.23 -14.78 2.06
C SER A 348 2.92 -15.26 3.48
N GLU A 349 3.04 -14.35 4.44
CA GLU A 349 2.66 -14.58 5.83
C GLU A 349 1.17 -14.89 6.01
N TRP A 350 0.40 -14.49 5.01
CA TRP A 350 -1.06 -14.58 4.94
C TRP A 350 -1.54 -15.78 4.09
N ALA A 351 -0.60 -16.66 3.68
CA ALA A 351 -0.83 -17.84 2.85
C ALA A 351 -0.05 -19.09 3.34
N THR A 352 0.38 -19.12 4.59
CA THR A 352 1.20 -20.19 5.19
C THR A 352 0.51 -21.55 5.12
N ASP A 353 1.26 -22.59 4.70
CA ASP A 353 0.86 -23.98 4.89
C ASP A 353 0.96 -24.34 6.38
N ILE A 354 -0.17 -24.22 7.09
CA ILE A 354 -0.26 -24.46 8.53
C ILE A 354 0.23 -25.87 8.90
N PRO A 355 -0.21 -26.97 8.25
CA PRO A 355 0.32 -28.31 8.52
C PRO A 355 1.85 -28.41 8.41
N ALA A 356 2.44 -27.87 7.34
CA ALA A 356 3.89 -27.91 7.16
C ALA A 356 4.63 -27.05 8.19
N MET A 357 4.10 -25.87 8.52
CA MET A 357 4.61 -25.00 9.59
C MET A 357 4.59 -25.72 10.94
N LEU A 358 3.47 -26.35 11.31
CA LEU A 358 3.35 -27.09 12.56
C LEU A 358 4.33 -28.26 12.62
N ASP A 359 4.51 -29.02 11.54
CA ASP A 359 5.51 -30.09 11.50
C ASP A 359 6.95 -29.58 11.68
N ALA A 360 7.26 -28.41 11.12
CA ALA A 360 8.56 -27.78 11.30
C ALA A 360 8.78 -27.27 12.74
N LEU A 361 7.74 -26.72 13.37
CA LEU A 361 7.81 -26.12 14.71
C LEU A 361 7.71 -27.15 15.84
N GLN A 362 6.88 -28.18 15.73
CA GLN A 362 6.64 -29.19 16.79
C GLN A 362 7.90 -29.95 17.20
N ARG A 363 8.91 -29.98 16.31
CA ARG A 363 10.23 -30.59 16.58
C ARG A 363 11.09 -29.76 17.55
N ARG A 364 10.66 -28.53 17.86
CA ARG A 364 11.43 -27.53 18.62
C ARG A 364 10.62 -26.87 19.73
N PHE A 365 9.30 -26.74 19.58
CA PHE A 365 8.43 -25.99 20.49
C PHE A 365 7.07 -26.69 20.69
N TRP A 366 6.34 -26.28 21.73
CA TRP A 366 4.95 -26.66 21.95
C TRP A 366 4.04 -25.89 20.99
N THR A 367 3.23 -26.58 20.19
CA THR A 367 2.43 -25.98 19.09
C THR A 367 0.92 -26.19 19.23
N GLU A 368 0.45 -26.69 20.39
CA GLU A 368 -0.98 -26.89 20.63
C GLU A 368 -1.77 -25.58 20.48
N GLY A 369 -2.83 -25.59 19.66
CA GLY A 369 -3.70 -24.44 19.40
C GLY A 369 -3.13 -23.39 18.45
N LEU A 370 -1.92 -23.58 17.92
CA LEU A 370 -1.29 -22.62 17.00
C LEU A 370 -1.97 -22.60 15.62
N ASP A 371 -2.55 -23.71 15.17
CA ASP A 371 -3.41 -23.76 13.98
C ASP A 371 -4.59 -22.78 14.09
N ALA A 372 -5.40 -22.94 15.13
CA ALA A 372 -6.57 -22.08 15.35
C ALA A 372 -6.19 -20.61 15.56
N ALA A 373 -5.01 -20.36 16.14
CA ALA A 373 -4.48 -19.01 16.31
C ALA A 373 -4.03 -18.35 14.99
N VAL A 374 -3.54 -19.12 14.02
CA VAL A 374 -2.99 -18.61 12.75
C VAL A 374 -4.04 -18.56 11.64
N GLU A 375 -5.02 -19.47 11.66
CA GLU A 375 -6.08 -19.61 10.64
C GLU A 375 -6.78 -18.27 10.28
N PRO A 376 -7.18 -17.39 11.23
CA PRO A 376 -7.85 -16.13 10.89
C PRO A 376 -7.02 -15.19 10.00
N TYR A 377 -5.69 -15.32 10.01
CA TYR A 377 -4.77 -14.49 9.23
C TYR A 377 -4.55 -15.01 7.80
N GLN A 378 -5.01 -16.23 7.48
CA GLN A 378 -4.73 -16.90 6.20
C GLN A 378 -5.74 -16.54 5.09
N TRP A 379 -5.86 -15.26 4.77
CA TRP A 379 -6.84 -14.74 3.81
C TRP A 379 -6.35 -14.73 2.35
N TYR A 380 -5.03 -14.80 2.13
CA TYR A 380 -4.42 -14.44 0.84
C TYR A 380 -4.88 -15.31 -0.31
N GLU A 381 -4.85 -16.64 -0.15
CA GLU A 381 -5.26 -17.55 -1.22
C GLU A 381 -6.75 -17.42 -1.55
N ALA A 382 -7.60 -17.11 -0.56
CA ALA A 382 -9.02 -16.86 -0.77
C ALA A 382 -9.27 -15.58 -1.58
N ALA A 383 -8.43 -14.56 -1.40
CA ALA A 383 -8.54 -13.28 -2.11
C ALA A 383 -7.82 -13.26 -3.46
N ALA A 384 -6.86 -14.16 -3.69
CA ALA A 384 -5.84 -14.00 -4.73
C ALA A 384 -6.41 -13.83 -6.14
N GLU A 385 -7.33 -14.70 -6.55
CA GLU A 385 -7.93 -14.67 -7.89
C GLU A 385 -8.73 -13.39 -8.11
N GLN A 386 -9.61 -13.02 -7.18
CA GLN A 386 -10.52 -11.89 -7.33
C GLN A 386 -9.81 -10.53 -7.16
N ALA A 387 -8.80 -10.46 -6.30
CA ALA A 387 -7.98 -9.26 -6.11
C ALA A 387 -6.86 -9.13 -7.17
N GLY A 388 -6.62 -10.19 -7.95
CA GLY A 388 -5.54 -10.24 -8.95
C GLY A 388 -4.14 -10.22 -8.31
N LEU A 389 -3.98 -10.80 -7.12
CA LEU A 389 -2.71 -10.91 -6.42
C LEU A 389 -1.76 -11.90 -7.12
N PRO A 390 -0.43 -11.75 -6.96
CA PRO A 390 0.51 -12.78 -7.42
C PRO A 390 0.33 -14.07 -6.60
N ASP A 391 0.92 -15.16 -7.09
CA ASP A 391 0.98 -16.44 -6.36
C ASP A 391 1.47 -16.25 -4.92
N ALA A 392 1.10 -17.19 -4.03
CA ALA A 392 1.46 -17.14 -2.61
C ALA A 392 2.96 -17.02 -2.37
N VAL A 393 3.82 -17.43 -3.32
CA VAL A 393 5.26 -17.18 -3.30
C VAL A 393 5.59 -16.02 -4.25
N HIS A 394 5.91 -14.86 -3.69
CA HIS A 394 6.13 -13.62 -4.44
C HIS A 394 7.26 -12.79 -3.82
N TRP A 395 7.59 -11.67 -4.45
CA TRP A 395 8.62 -10.77 -3.97
C TRP A 395 8.06 -9.78 -2.95
N HIS A 396 8.80 -9.63 -1.86
CA HIS A 396 8.60 -8.69 -0.77
C HIS A 396 9.71 -7.65 -0.77
N HIS A 397 9.34 -6.39 -0.51
CA HIS A 397 10.25 -5.25 -0.57
C HIS A 397 10.23 -4.50 0.75
N ASN A 398 11.37 -3.90 1.14
CA ASN A 398 11.33 -2.91 2.20
C ASN A 398 10.47 -1.71 1.75
N PRO A 399 9.30 -1.48 2.35
CA PRO A 399 8.34 -0.51 1.84
C PRO A 399 8.83 0.94 2.00
N ILE A 400 9.59 1.22 3.06
CA ILE A 400 10.22 2.54 3.29
C ILE A 400 11.26 2.82 2.21
N ALA A 401 12.10 1.83 1.89
CA ALA A 401 13.14 1.98 0.87
C ALA A 401 12.54 2.20 -0.54
N VAL A 402 11.44 1.52 -0.88
CA VAL A 402 10.74 1.75 -2.15
C VAL A 402 10.17 3.17 -2.23
N VAL A 403 9.47 3.64 -1.18
CA VAL A 403 8.95 5.02 -1.13
C VAL A 403 10.10 6.04 -1.21
N GLU A 404 11.21 5.80 -0.52
CA GLU A 404 12.42 6.65 -0.58
C GLU A 404 13.04 6.74 -1.98
N ARG A 405 12.91 5.69 -2.79
CA ARG A 405 13.35 5.70 -4.19
C ARG A 405 12.35 6.44 -5.08
N LEU A 406 11.05 6.13 -4.94
CA LEU A 406 9.99 6.68 -5.78
C LEU A 406 9.77 8.19 -5.57
N ARG A 407 10.05 8.74 -4.38
CA ARG A 407 9.97 10.19 -4.13
C ARG A 407 10.89 11.04 -5.01
N ARG A 408 11.89 10.43 -5.65
CA ARG A 408 12.84 11.12 -6.57
C ARG A 408 12.19 11.44 -7.91
N LEU A 409 11.02 10.85 -8.19
CA LEU A 409 10.25 11.14 -9.38
C LEU A 409 9.55 12.49 -9.20
N PRO A 410 9.67 13.42 -10.17
CA PRO A 410 8.99 14.70 -10.11
C PRO A 410 7.47 14.53 -10.18
N GLU A 411 7.01 13.50 -10.91
CA GLU A 411 5.62 13.08 -11.11
C GLU A 411 5.63 11.56 -11.35
N LEU A 412 4.53 10.86 -11.05
CA LEU A 412 4.36 9.44 -11.44
C LEU A 412 3.53 9.37 -12.72
N THR A 413 4.00 8.58 -13.69
CA THR A 413 3.22 8.27 -14.87
C THR A 413 2.45 6.97 -14.59
N PRO A 414 1.11 6.97 -14.60
CA PRO A 414 0.39 5.71 -14.63
C PRO A 414 0.82 4.92 -15.86
N GLY A 415 1.32 3.70 -15.63
CA GLY A 415 1.65 2.77 -16.72
C GLY A 415 0.41 2.39 -17.49
#